data_AF-A0A944WZC1-F1
#
_entry.id   AF-A0A944WZC1-F1
#
_cell.length_a   1.000
_cell.length_b   1.000
_cell.length_c   1.000
_cell.angle_alpha   90.00
_cell.angle_beta   90.00
_cell.angle_gamma   90.00
#
_symmetry.space_group_name_H-M   'P 1'
#
loop_
_entity.id
_entity.type
_entity.pdbx_description
1 polymer ?
#
loop_
_entity_poly.entity_id
_entity_poly.type
_entity_poly.pdbx_seq_one_letter_code
_entity_poly.pdbx_strand_id
1 'polypeptide(L)'
;MPRSPAKPDQTNVPAYQRKRSLSAKARRKSKPRTALERREAGVPVVKPKRTRRSVRSSSVGTLFSSGSSLSDPDYRAKIAARRAALSGSSSSTSSSGGFASLGAAEEKFSAPVVDEYDTPSSFREMVVCGEISGYFEQIDVAVVQVSSRISVGDQLFFETQGGLFEQTLESMQADRKDVEVAYSGDDIGIKVKSEPRKGGQVYKVV
;
A
#
# COMPACT_ATOMS: atom_id res chain seq x y z
N MET A 1 36.30 -0.91 53.42
CA MET A 1 36.40 -1.05 51.94
C MET A 1 35.77 -2.36 51.52
N PRO A 2 34.67 -2.39 50.74
CA PRO A 2 34.14 -3.65 50.25
C PRO A 2 35.12 -4.28 49.26
N ARG A 3 35.53 -5.52 49.51
CA ARG A 3 36.37 -6.30 48.60
C ARG A 3 35.55 -6.65 47.37
N SER A 4 36.05 -6.32 46.18
CA SER A 4 35.43 -6.68 44.91
C SER A 4 35.24 -8.21 44.82
N PRO A 5 34.11 -8.70 44.29
CA PRO A 5 33.88 -10.13 44.18
C PRO A 5 34.93 -10.77 43.26
N ALA A 6 35.48 -11.91 43.69
CA ALA A 6 36.43 -12.68 42.92
C ALA A 6 35.81 -13.15 41.59
N LYS A 7 36.59 -13.11 40.51
CA LYS A 7 36.13 -13.56 39.19
C LYS A 7 35.89 -15.08 39.23
N PRO A 8 34.79 -15.58 38.64
CA PRO A 8 34.52 -17.02 38.60
C PRO A 8 35.60 -17.74 37.81
N ASP A 9 36.06 -18.86 38.36
CA ASP A 9 37.15 -19.66 37.83
C ASP A 9 36.73 -20.30 36.50
N GLN A 10 37.36 -19.90 35.39
CA GLN A 10 36.90 -20.22 34.03
C GLN A 10 37.23 -21.66 33.59
N THR A 11 37.89 -22.43 34.45
CA THR A 11 38.46 -23.76 34.15
C THR A 11 37.43 -24.89 34.28
N ASN A 12 36.31 -24.69 34.99
CA ASN A 12 35.31 -25.72 35.24
C ASN A 12 33.99 -25.52 34.45
N VAL A 13 34.09 -25.07 33.20
CA VAL A 13 32.95 -24.94 32.29
C VAL A 13 32.92 -26.15 31.34
N PRO A 14 31.84 -26.96 31.33
CA PRO A 14 31.76 -28.15 30.49
C PRO A 14 31.82 -27.78 28.99
N ALA A 15 32.43 -28.64 28.17
CA ALA A 15 32.83 -28.34 26.80
C ALA A 15 31.70 -27.77 25.92
N TYR A 16 30.45 -28.17 26.17
CA TYR A 16 29.27 -27.68 25.44
C TYR A 16 28.95 -26.20 25.74
N GLN A 17 29.27 -25.68 26.93
CA GLN A 17 29.08 -24.27 27.29
C GLN A 17 30.23 -23.38 26.78
N ARG A 18 31.38 -23.95 26.41
CA ARG A 18 32.52 -23.21 25.82
C ARG A 18 32.24 -22.69 24.41
N LYS A 19 31.40 -23.38 23.63
CA LYS A 19 31.07 -22.96 22.25
C LYS A 19 30.26 -21.67 22.17
N ARG A 20 29.49 -21.32 23.22
CA ARG A 20 28.72 -20.07 23.29
C ARG A 20 29.60 -18.86 23.62
N SER A 21 30.69 -19.04 24.37
CA SER A 21 31.56 -17.94 24.82
C SER A 21 32.66 -17.57 23.82
N LEU A 22 33.16 -18.51 23.02
CA LEU A 22 34.17 -18.24 21.97
C LEU A 22 33.55 -17.55 20.74
N SER A 23 32.37 -17.98 20.30
CA SER A 23 31.67 -17.40 19.15
C SER A 23 31.12 -15.98 19.42
N ALA A 24 30.69 -15.72 20.66
CA ALA A 24 30.25 -14.38 21.09
C ALA A 24 31.42 -13.40 21.25
N LYS A 25 32.61 -13.86 21.65
CA LYS A 25 33.82 -13.02 21.72
C LYS A 25 34.37 -12.68 20.34
N ALA A 26 34.27 -13.57 19.36
CA ALA A 26 34.78 -13.34 18.00
C ALA A 26 33.91 -12.38 17.15
N ARG A 27 32.60 -12.22 17.45
CA ARG A 27 31.68 -11.37 16.65
C ARG A 27 31.52 -9.94 17.13
N ARG A 28 32.18 -9.52 18.22
CA ARG A 28 32.19 -8.10 18.60
C ARG A 28 33.09 -7.36 17.62
N LYS A 29 32.53 -6.89 16.50
CA LYS A 29 33.16 -5.83 15.71
C LYS A 29 33.53 -4.74 16.70
N SER A 30 34.83 -4.44 16.83
CA SER A 30 35.25 -3.32 17.67
C SER A 30 34.51 -2.07 17.19
N LYS A 31 34.06 -1.24 18.13
CA LYS A 31 33.49 0.06 17.76
C LYS A 31 34.50 0.76 16.83
N PRO A 32 34.07 1.37 15.73
CA PRO A 32 35.00 2.08 14.87
C PRO A 32 35.74 3.13 15.72
N ARG A 33 37.07 3.16 15.62
CA ARG A 33 37.90 4.13 16.36
C ARG A 33 37.37 5.54 16.13
N THR A 34 37.27 6.29 17.22
CA THR A 34 36.80 7.67 17.23
C THR A 34 37.77 8.55 16.44
N ALA A 35 37.32 9.71 15.96
CA ALA A 35 38.15 10.60 15.14
C ALA A 35 39.45 11.04 15.85
N LEU A 36 39.43 11.19 17.17
CA LEU A 36 40.61 11.50 18.00
C LEU A 36 41.60 10.33 18.01
N GLU A 37 41.13 9.12 18.30
CA GLU A 37 41.95 7.90 18.31
C GLU A 37 42.57 7.58 16.94
N ARG A 38 41.93 7.97 15.83
CA ARG A 38 42.49 7.85 14.48
C ARG A 38 43.62 8.84 14.21
N ARG A 39 43.51 10.07 14.75
CA ARG A 39 44.58 11.09 14.66
C ARG A 39 45.80 10.66 15.46
N GLU A 40 45.60 10.17 16.68
CA GLU A 40 46.68 9.65 17.53
C GLU A 40 47.38 8.44 16.89
N ALA A 41 46.63 7.59 16.20
CA ALA A 41 47.17 6.46 15.46
C ALA A 41 47.79 6.82 14.10
N GLY A 42 47.87 8.10 13.73
CA GLY A 42 48.48 8.57 12.48
C GLY A 42 47.77 8.11 11.20
N VAL A 43 46.51 7.65 11.27
CA VAL A 43 45.79 7.14 10.10
C VAL A 43 45.19 8.33 9.33
N PRO A 44 45.56 8.55 8.06
CA PRO A 44 45.03 9.66 7.28
C PRO A 44 43.54 9.47 7.04
N VAL A 45 42.74 10.52 7.30
CA VAL A 45 41.30 10.53 7.02
C VAL A 45 41.09 10.72 5.52
N VAL A 46 40.89 9.60 4.80
CA VAL A 46 40.54 9.63 3.38
C VAL A 46 39.08 10.06 3.24
N LYS A 47 38.84 11.28 2.72
CA LYS A 47 37.48 11.68 2.32
C LYS A 47 37.02 10.74 1.19
N PRO A 48 35.81 10.15 1.26
CA PRO A 48 35.32 9.33 0.16
C PRO A 48 35.26 10.18 -1.12
N LYS A 49 35.78 9.66 -2.23
CA LYS A 49 35.62 10.31 -3.55
C LYS A 49 34.13 10.48 -3.79
N ARG A 50 33.65 11.74 -3.86
CA ARG A 50 32.30 12.07 -4.31
C ARG A 50 32.15 11.50 -5.73
N THR A 51 31.44 10.38 -5.86
CA THR A 51 30.99 9.95 -7.18
C THR A 51 29.95 10.97 -7.64
N ARG A 52 30.24 11.70 -8.73
CA ARG A 52 29.22 12.52 -9.40
C ARG A 52 28.18 11.53 -9.90
N ARG A 53 27.07 11.40 -9.17
CA ARG A 53 25.90 10.68 -9.64
C ARG A 53 25.42 11.45 -10.87
N SER A 54 25.75 10.97 -12.07
CA SER A 54 25.18 11.53 -13.29
C SER A 54 23.71 11.20 -13.25
N VAL A 55 22.88 12.22 -13.07
CA VAL A 55 21.48 12.09 -13.38
C VAL A 55 21.46 11.96 -14.90
N ARG A 56 21.25 10.76 -15.42
CA ARG A 56 20.87 10.57 -16.82
C ARG A 56 19.56 11.32 -16.98
N SER A 57 19.61 12.52 -17.53
CA SER A 57 18.43 13.14 -18.13
C SER A 57 18.08 12.28 -19.32
N SER A 58 17.26 11.25 -19.12
CA SER A 58 16.55 10.63 -20.22
C SER A 58 15.62 11.70 -20.78
N SER A 59 16.05 12.35 -21.85
CA SER A 59 15.16 13.04 -22.76
C SER A 59 14.25 11.97 -23.39
N VAL A 60 13.24 11.56 -22.65
CA VAL A 60 12.08 10.90 -23.23
C VAL A 60 11.34 12.04 -23.92
N GLY A 61 11.49 12.10 -25.24
CA GLY A 61 10.80 13.06 -26.08
C GLY A 61 9.30 12.96 -25.82
N THR A 62 8.75 14.00 -25.21
CA THR A 62 7.31 14.22 -25.09
C THR A 62 6.77 14.52 -26.48
N LEU A 63 6.40 13.49 -27.23
CA LEU A 63 5.50 13.57 -28.37
C LEU A 63 4.05 13.67 -27.88
N PHE A 64 3.77 14.64 -27.02
CA PHE A 64 2.40 14.99 -26.63
C PHE A 64 2.23 16.49 -26.85
N SER A 65 2.08 16.85 -28.13
CA SER A 65 1.38 18.08 -28.47
C SER A 65 -0.12 17.77 -28.37
N SER A 66 -0.71 18.08 -27.22
CA SER A 66 -2.16 18.21 -27.10
C SER A 66 -2.52 19.09 -25.90
N GLY A 67 -2.04 20.32 -25.96
CA GLY A 67 -2.88 21.43 -25.53
C GLY A 67 -3.97 21.64 -26.57
N SER A 68 -5.03 20.85 -26.49
CA SER A 68 -6.33 21.19 -27.10
C SER A 68 -7.35 20.89 -26.02
N SER A 69 -7.73 21.96 -25.34
CA SER A 69 -8.78 21.97 -24.33
C SER A 69 -10.07 21.40 -24.93
N LEU A 70 -10.89 20.73 -24.11
CA LEU A 70 -12.24 20.29 -24.51
C LEU A 70 -13.17 21.46 -24.94
N SER A 71 -12.70 22.71 -24.86
CA SER A 71 -13.36 23.93 -25.27
C SER A 71 -13.06 24.38 -26.71
N ASP A 72 -12.13 23.74 -27.43
CA ASP A 72 -11.81 24.14 -28.81
C ASP A 72 -12.89 23.67 -29.81
N PRO A 73 -13.60 24.58 -30.52
CA PRO A 73 -14.72 24.23 -31.40
C PRO A 73 -14.31 23.31 -32.57
N ASP A 74 -13.04 23.37 -32.98
CA ASP A 74 -12.47 22.58 -34.07
C ASP A 74 -12.24 21.10 -33.69
N TYR A 75 -12.15 20.80 -32.39
CA TYR A 75 -12.00 19.42 -31.90
C TYR A 75 -13.27 18.61 -32.14
N ARG A 76 -14.44 19.24 -31.96
CA ARG A 76 -15.76 18.64 -32.21
C ARG A 76 -15.96 18.29 -33.69
N ALA A 77 -15.48 19.15 -34.60
CA ALA A 77 -15.55 18.91 -36.04
C ALA A 77 -14.66 17.73 -36.48
N LYS A 78 -13.46 17.58 -35.90
CA LYS A 78 -12.56 16.44 -36.17
C LYS A 78 -13.13 15.10 -35.71
N ILE A 79 -13.85 15.07 -34.58
CA ILE A 79 -14.53 13.85 -34.12
C ILE A 79 -15.71 13.49 -35.03
N ALA A 80 -16.51 14.47 -35.47
CA ALA A 80 -17.64 14.24 -36.37
C ALA A 80 -17.21 13.68 -37.74
N ALA A 81 -16.16 14.26 -38.34
CA ALA A 81 -15.62 13.79 -39.63
C ALA A 81 -15.09 12.35 -39.56
N ARG A 82 -14.47 11.97 -38.43
CA ARG A 82 -13.95 10.61 -38.22
C ARG A 82 -15.08 9.57 -38.07
N ARG A 83 -16.23 9.97 -37.54
CA ARG A 83 -17.41 9.10 -37.37
C ARG A 83 -18.14 8.84 -38.68
N ALA A 84 -18.22 9.85 -39.55
CA ALA A 84 -18.79 9.72 -40.91
C ALA A 84 -17.96 8.80 -41.82
N ALA A 85 -16.64 8.77 -41.64
CA ALA A 85 -15.75 7.87 -42.40
C ALA A 85 -15.87 6.39 -41.97
N LEU A 86 -16.39 6.12 -40.76
CA LEU A 86 -16.50 4.77 -40.21
C LEU A 86 -17.92 4.17 -40.35
N SER A 87 -18.92 4.94 -40.77
CA SER A 87 -20.29 4.45 -41.01
C SER A 87 -20.54 3.93 -42.43
N GLY A 88 -19.48 3.62 -43.17
CA GLY A 88 -19.55 3.20 -44.57
C GLY A 88 -19.11 1.75 -44.81
N SER A 89 -19.61 0.76 -44.05
CA SER A 89 -19.59 -0.66 -44.49
C SER A 89 -20.43 -1.59 -43.60
N SER A 90 -21.70 -1.84 -43.97
CA SER A 90 -22.33 -3.16 -43.88
C SER A 90 -23.72 -3.16 -44.54
N SER A 91 -23.72 -3.43 -45.84
CA SER A 91 -24.86 -3.97 -46.56
C SER A 91 -24.91 -5.50 -46.34
N SER A 92 -25.99 -6.02 -45.72
CA SER A 92 -26.38 -7.43 -45.89
C SER A 92 -27.91 -7.57 -45.82
N THR A 93 -28.50 -7.56 -47.02
CA THR A 93 -29.64 -8.33 -47.53
C THR A 93 -30.75 -8.82 -46.59
N SER A 94 -31.96 -8.38 -46.93
CA SER A 94 -33.28 -8.92 -46.59
C SER A 94 -33.47 -10.41 -46.95
N SER A 95 -34.07 -11.17 -46.04
CA SER A 95 -34.86 -12.35 -46.41
C SER A 95 -36.26 -12.25 -45.81
N SER A 96 -37.22 -12.32 -46.72
CA SER A 96 -38.66 -12.33 -46.52
C SER A 96 -39.11 -13.58 -45.74
N GLY A 97 -39.88 -13.38 -44.68
CA GLY A 97 -40.59 -14.45 -43.98
C GLY A 97 -41.74 -13.86 -43.20
N GLY A 98 -42.95 -14.02 -43.71
CA GLY A 98 -44.17 -13.51 -43.08
C GLY A 98 -44.49 -14.24 -41.77
N PHE A 99 -45.07 -13.49 -40.84
CA PHE A 99 -45.93 -14.02 -39.80
C PHE A 99 -47.10 -13.04 -39.66
N ALA A 100 -48.24 -13.48 -40.16
CA ALA A 100 -49.52 -12.92 -39.81
C ALA A 100 -49.84 -13.30 -38.36
N SER A 101 -50.31 -12.35 -37.56
CA SER A 101 -51.60 -12.47 -36.87
C SER A 101 -51.83 -11.29 -35.94
N LEU A 102 -52.97 -10.63 -36.17
CA LEU A 102 -53.69 -9.84 -35.20
C LEU A 102 -54.04 -10.75 -34.02
N GLY A 103 -53.42 -10.49 -32.86
CA GLY A 103 -53.76 -11.13 -31.60
C GLY A 103 -53.72 -10.06 -30.53
N ALA A 104 -54.90 -9.67 -30.07
CA ALA A 104 -55.10 -8.76 -28.96
C ALA A 104 -54.36 -9.29 -27.72
N ALA A 105 -53.40 -8.50 -27.24
CA ALA A 105 -52.94 -8.54 -25.88
C ALA A 105 -52.44 -7.13 -25.56
N GLU A 106 -53.34 -6.37 -24.94
CA GLU A 106 -53.03 -5.26 -24.03
C GLU A 106 -52.13 -5.79 -22.90
N GLU A 107 -50.91 -6.17 -23.21
CA GLU A 107 -49.85 -6.28 -22.21
C GLU A 107 -49.37 -4.85 -22.00
N LYS A 108 -49.90 -4.28 -20.93
CA LYS A 108 -49.45 -3.05 -20.29
C LYS A 108 -47.92 -2.97 -20.38
N PHE A 109 -47.40 -2.28 -21.39
CA PHE A 109 -46.15 -1.55 -21.27
C PHE A 109 -46.40 -0.33 -20.37
N SER A 110 -46.88 -0.62 -19.15
CA SER A 110 -46.44 0.08 -17.96
C SER A 110 -44.97 -0.28 -17.82
N ALA A 111 -44.13 0.30 -18.66
CA ALA A 111 -42.75 0.48 -18.26
C ALA A 111 -42.86 1.15 -16.89
N PRO A 112 -42.36 0.53 -15.80
CA PRO A 112 -42.14 1.34 -14.62
C PRO A 112 -41.22 2.44 -15.10
N VAL A 113 -41.74 3.66 -15.11
CA VAL A 113 -40.91 4.85 -15.07
C VAL A 113 -40.07 4.63 -13.82
N VAL A 114 -38.88 4.08 -14.01
CA VAL A 114 -37.85 3.97 -12.97
C VAL A 114 -37.30 5.38 -12.80
N ASP A 115 -38.13 6.27 -12.27
CA ASP A 115 -37.75 7.52 -11.60
C ASP A 115 -37.25 7.19 -10.18
N GLU A 116 -36.39 6.19 -10.09
CA GLU A 116 -35.56 5.96 -8.92
C GLU A 116 -34.13 5.86 -9.45
N TYR A 117 -33.57 7.01 -9.82
CA TYR A 117 -32.16 7.22 -9.59
C TYR A 117 -31.97 7.06 -8.07
N ASP A 118 -31.82 5.81 -7.64
CA ASP A 118 -31.24 5.42 -6.37
C ASP A 118 -29.86 6.07 -6.34
N THR A 119 -29.88 7.32 -5.92
CA THR A 119 -28.73 8.18 -5.82
C THR A 119 -28.02 7.58 -4.64
N PRO A 120 -26.83 6.93 -4.75
CA PRO A 120 -26.18 6.40 -3.59
C PRO A 120 -25.68 7.60 -2.78
N SER A 121 -26.56 8.12 -1.92
CA SER A 121 -26.28 9.08 -0.87
C SER A 121 -25.43 8.46 0.25
N SER A 122 -24.90 7.26 0.02
CA SER A 122 -23.99 6.52 0.88
C SER A 122 -22.55 7.01 0.70
N PHE A 123 -22.32 8.31 0.87
CA PHE A 123 -20.99 8.80 1.21
C PHE A 123 -20.66 8.27 2.61
N ARG A 124 -19.94 7.15 2.67
CA ARG A 124 -19.42 6.62 3.93
C ARG A 124 -18.39 7.61 4.46
N GLU A 125 -18.63 8.17 5.64
CA GLU A 125 -17.65 9.02 6.30
C GLU A 125 -16.49 8.14 6.76
N MET A 126 -15.28 8.55 6.38
CA MET A 126 -14.05 7.81 6.66
C MET A 126 -13.10 8.69 7.44
N VAL A 127 -12.64 8.21 8.59
CA VAL A 127 -11.70 8.91 9.46
C VAL A 127 -10.35 8.22 9.40
N VAL A 128 -9.27 8.98 9.21
CA VAL A 128 -7.91 8.46 9.25
C VAL A 128 -7.61 7.91 10.65
N CYS A 129 -7.23 6.65 10.70
CA CYS A 129 -7.00 5.93 11.95
C CYS A 129 -5.56 5.48 12.16
N GLY A 130 -4.72 5.55 11.13
CA GLY A 130 -3.30 5.29 11.27
C GLY A 130 -2.54 5.26 9.94
N GLU A 131 -1.25 4.99 10.06
CA GLU A 131 -0.33 4.85 8.93
C GLU A 131 0.33 3.45 8.94
N ILE A 132 0.55 2.88 7.76
CA ILE A 132 1.19 1.57 7.62
C ILE A 132 2.71 1.73 7.71
N SER A 133 3.31 1.26 8.81
CA SER A 133 4.76 1.25 8.99
C SER A 133 5.44 0.13 8.19
N GLY A 134 4.77 -1.00 8.03
CA GLY A 134 5.34 -2.17 7.35
C GLY A 134 4.36 -3.32 7.19
N TYR A 135 4.78 -4.34 6.44
CA TYR A 135 4.02 -5.54 6.17
C TYR A 135 4.94 -6.77 6.22
N PHE A 136 4.43 -7.86 6.78
CA PHE A 136 5.12 -9.14 6.87
C PHE A 136 4.45 -10.16 5.92
N GLU A 137 5.01 -10.31 4.73
CA GLU A 137 4.51 -11.21 3.66
C GLU A 137 4.39 -12.68 4.08
N GLN A 138 5.18 -13.16 5.05
CA GLN A 138 5.15 -14.57 5.45
C GLN A 138 3.94 -14.95 6.31
N ILE A 139 3.33 -13.98 6.98
CA ILE A 139 2.25 -14.19 7.95
C ILE A 139 1.03 -13.31 7.65
N ASP A 140 1.08 -12.54 6.55
CA ASP A 140 0.08 -11.57 6.13
C ASP A 140 -0.32 -10.57 7.22
N VAL A 141 0.67 -10.09 7.99
CA VAL A 141 0.45 -9.12 9.08
C VAL A 141 0.97 -7.74 8.69
N ALA A 142 0.08 -6.75 8.73
CA ALA A 142 0.42 -5.34 8.60
C ALA A 142 0.71 -4.72 9.98
N VAL A 143 1.74 -3.90 10.05
CA VAL A 143 2.06 -3.07 11.22
C VAL A 143 1.51 -1.67 10.97
N VAL A 144 0.54 -1.28 11.78
CA VAL A 144 -0.13 0.01 11.69
C VAL A 144 0.20 0.82 12.94
N GLN A 145 0.69 2.04 12.74
CA GLN A 145 0.85 3.03 13.79
C GLN A 145 -0.47 3.77 13.94
N VAL A 146 -1.11 3.62 15.09
CA VAL A 146 -2.48 4.10 15.28
C VAL A 146 -2.52 5.56 15.73
N SER A 147 -3.36 6.35 15.08
CA SER A 147 -3.61 7.75 15.44
C SER A 147 -4.97 7.96 16.12
N SER A 148 -5.94 7.08 15.88
CA SER A 148 -7.31 7.15 16.42
C SER A 148 -7.70 5.84 17.09
N ARG A 149 -8.63 5.84 18.04
CA ARG A 149 -9.04 4.61 18.74
C ARG A 149 -9.66 3.59 17.77
N ILE A 150 -9.13 2.36 17.78
CA ILE A 150 -9.61 1.23 16.97
C ILE A 150 -10.06 0.10 17.90
N SER A 151 -11.16 -0.56 17.56
CA SER A 151 -11.66 -1.74 18.27
C SER A 151 -11.83 -2.92 17.31
N VAL A 152 -11.72 -4.14 17.85
CA VAL A 152 -12.04 -5.35 17.08
C VAL A 152 -13.52 -5.30 16.64
N GLY A 153 -13.78 -5.63 15.37
CA GLY A 153 -15.09 -5.53 14.74
C GLY A 153 -15.30 -4.28 13.87
N ASP A 154 -14.41 -3.29 13.94
CA ASP A 154 -14.49 -2.10 13.08
C ASP A 154 -14.23 -2.45 11.59
N GLN A 155 -14.85 -1.69 10.69
CA GLN A 155 -14.53 -1.74 9.25
C GLN A 155 -13.41 -0.77 8.91
N LEU A 156 -12.31 -1.32 8.39
CA LEU A 156 -11.14 -0.56 7.98
C LEU A 156 -10.92 -0.62 6.47
N PHE A 157 -10.42 0.48 5.94
CA PHE A 157 -9.95 0.63 4.56
C PHE A 157 -8.44 0.83 4.56
N PHE A 158 -7.75 0.02 3.77
CA PHE A 158 -6.30 0.07 3.65
C PHE A 158 -5.89 0.47 2.24
N GLU A 159 -4.92 1.38 2.15
CA GLU A 159 -4.28 1.74 0.88
C GLU A 159 -3.33 0.67 0.37
N THR A 160 -3.51 0.28 -0.89
CA THR A 160 -2.63 -0.64 -1.63
C THR A 160 -2.03 0.06 -2.85
N GLN A 161 -1.23 -0.67 -3.63
CA GLN A 161 -0.68 -0.12 -4.88
C GLN A 161 -1.75 0.14 -5.95
N GLY A 162 -2.86 -0.59 -5.94
CA GLY A 162 -3.88 -0.57 -7.00
C GLY A 162 -5.25 -0.05 -6.56
N GLY A 163 -5.42 0.35 -5.30
CA GLY A 163 -6.69 0.84 -4.78
C GLY A 163 -6.81 0.76 -3.27
N LEU A 164 -8.05 0.72 -2.80
CA LEU A 164 -8.41 0.56 -1.40
C LEU A 164 -9.10 -0.80 -1.22
N PHE A 165 -8.79 -1.53 -0.17
CA PHE A 165 -9.57 -2.71 0.21
C PHE A 165 -10.26 -2.51 1.54
N GLU A 166 -11.51 -2.98 1.61
CA GLU A 166 -12.31 -3.03 2.83
C GLU A 166 -12.04 -4.33 3.57
N GLN A 167 -11.82 -4.24 4.88
CA GLN A 167 -11.67 -5.40 5.75
C GLN A 167 -12.22 -5.11 7.14
N THR A 168 -13.04 -6.03 7.64
CA THR A 168 -13.45 -6.07 9.05
C THR A 168 -12.31 -6.57 9.92
N LEU A 169 -12.09 -5.92 11.05
CA LEU A 169 -11.12 -6.36 12.04
C LEU A 169 -11.57 -7.60 12.81
N GLU A 170 -10.96 -8.74 12.52
CA GLU A 170 -11.19 -9.99 13.25
C GLU A 170 -10.28 -10.16 14.47
N SER A 171 -9.01 -9.78 14.33
CA SER A 171 -7.96 -10.00 15.33
C SER A 171 -6.95 -8.87 15.30
N MET A 172 -6.46 -8.51 16.48
CA MET A 172 -5.55 -7.39 16.70
C MET A 172 -4.53 -7.74 17.79
N GLN A 173 -3.25 -7.44 17.55
CA GLN A 173 -2.17 -7.71 18.49
C GLN A 173 -1.28 -6.48 18.71
N ALA A 174 -0.97 -6.17 19.96
CA ALA A 174 0.00 -5.15 20.35
C ALA A 174 1.06 -5.79 21.24
N ASP A 175 2.34 -5.58 20.96
CA ASP A 175 3.46 -6.14 21.72
C ASP A 175 3.36 -7.67 22.03
N ARG A 176 2.85 -8.44 21.06
CA ARG A 176 2.60 -9.91 21.17
C ARG A 176 1.51 -10.30 22.17
N LYS A 177 0.62 -9.39 22.51
CA LYS A 177 -0.57 -9.65 23.31
C LYS A 177 -1.80 -9.35 22.44
N ASP A 178 -2.79 -10.24 22.51
CA ASP A 178 -4.09 -9.98 21.91
C ASP A 178 -4.77 -8.83 22.68
N VAL A 179 -5.28 -7.85 21.95
CA VAL A 179 -5.92 -6.65 22.50
C VAL A 179 -7.25 -6.40 21.79
N GLU A 180 -8.27 -6.04 22.54
CA GLU A 180 -9.61 -5.75 21.98
C GLU A 180 -9.71 -4.31 21.48
N VAL A 181 -8.99 -3.39 22.13
CA VAL A 181 -9.02 -1.96 21.88
C VAL A 181 -7.59 -1.46 21.84
N ALA A 182 -7.30 -0.60 20.89
CA ALA A 182 -6.02 0.07 20.83
C ALA A 182 -6.16 1.59 20.85
N TYR A 183 -5.14 2.22 21.41
CA TYR A 183 -5.11 3.65 21.64
C TYR A 183 -4.20 4.34 20.62
N SER A 184 -4.41 5.66 20.50
CA SER A 184 -3.54 6.52 19.70
C SER A 184 -2.10 6.44 20.22
N GLY A 185 -1.16 6.14 19.33
CA GLY A 185 0.27 5.97 19.63
C GLY A 185 0.72 4.52 19.73
N ASP A 186 -0.19 3.54 19.74
CA ASP A 186 0.16 2.13 19.78
C ASP A 186 0.55 1.60 18.38
N ASP A 187 1.50 0.66 18.37
CA ASP A 187 1.87 -0.11 17.19
C ASP A 187 1.14 -1.45 17.21
N ILE A 188 0.35 -1.71 16.17
CA ILE A 188 -0.54 -2.86 16.12
C ILE A 188 -0.23 -3.74 14.93
N GLY A 189 -0.16 -5.03 15.17
CA GLY A 189 -0.18 -6.08 14.15
C GLY A 189 -1.61 -6.51 13.83
N ILE A 190 -2.00 -6.40 12.57
CA ILE A 190 -3.32 -6.79 12.07
C ILE A 190 -3.12 -7.75 10.92
N LYS A 191 -3.85 -8.87 10.92
CA LYS A 191 -3.85 -9.80 9.79
C LYS A 191 -4.69 -9.24 8.65
N VAL A 192 -4.12 -9.12 7.46
CA VAL A 192 -4.76 -8.50 6.29
C VAL A 192 -4.92 -9.51 5.16
N LYS A 193 -5.91 -9.27 4.29
CA LYS A 193 -6.17 -10.13 3.11
C LYS A 193 -5.26 -9.82 1.91
N SER A 194 -4.73 -8.60 1.86
CA SER A 194 -3.93 -8.10 0.75
C SER A 194 -2.77 -7.25 1.26
N GLU A 195 -1.69 -7.19 0.50
CA GLU A 195 -0.49 -6.42 0.85
C GLU A 195 -0.79 -4.92 0.82
N PRO A 196 -0.74 -4.22 1.96
CA PRO A 196 -0.89 -2.78 2.01
C PRO A 196 0.37 -2.09 1.48
N ARG A 197 0.20 -0.91 0.91
CA ARG A 197 1.31 -0.09 0.46
C ARG A 197 2.07 0.43 1.68
N LYS A 198 3.40 0.31 1.66
CA LYS A 198 4.26 0.90 2.71
C LYS A 198 4.07 2.42 2.78
N GLY A 199 3.77 2.93 3.97
CA GLY A 199 3.46 4.35 4.20
C GLY A 199 2.08 4.77 3.67
N GLY A 200 1.20 3.82 3.36
CA GLY A 200 -0.20 4.09 3.06
C GLY A 200 -1.00 4.46 4.30
N GLN A 201 -2.14 5.11 4.10
CA GLN A 201 -3.07 5.43 5.18
C GLN A 201 -4.09 4.33 5.42
N VAL A 202 -4.59 4.28 6.66
CA VAL A 202 -5.68 3.41 7.09
C VAL A 202 -6.84 4.28 7.52
N TYR A 203 -8.02 3.98 7.01
CA TYR A 203 -9.26 4.70 7.32
C TYR A 203 -10.24 3.78 8.03
N LYS A 204 -11.02 4.33 8.96
CA LYS A 204 -12.14 3.65 9.60
C LYS A 204 -13.45 4.26 9.12
N VAL A 205 -14.43 3.40 8.85
CA VAL A 205 -15.81 3.84 8.60
C VAL A 205 -16.45 4.21 9.93
N VAL A 206 -17.09 5.38 9.98
CA VAL A 206 -17.85 5.88 11.15
C VAL A 206 -19.34 5.68 10.94
#